data_AF-D5REH2-F1
#
_entry.id   AF-D5REH2-F1
#
_cell.length_a   1.000
_cell.length_b   1.000
_cell.length_c   1.000
_cell.angle_alpha   90.00
_cell.angle_beta   90.00
_cell.angle_gamma   90.00
#
_symmetry.space_group_name_H-M   'P 1'
#
loop_
_entity.id
_entity.type
_entity.pdbx_description
1 polymer ?
#
loop_
_entity_poly.entity_id
_entity_poly.type
_entity_poly.pdbx_seq_one_letter_code
_entity_poly.pdbx_strand_id
1 'polypeptide(L)'
;MLFYEDLVRKIEEEKIENIEKIEKFKLNGTKSLVGYGIAIPLILIGLFEVYSYTIYHKWYLLLIGVIFLGIGLKQFKTILTYSYVIDTETKNLKFGKLNLKFDNIQSGTLKEMKLGKRVVTVIDMITNDRKQIVIPLFMAKQIRFILLIKEILAERFSIKK
;
A
#
# COMPACT_ATOMS: atom_id res chain seq x y z
N MET A 1 -10.00 4.78 -10.45
CA MET A 1 -10.27 3.51 -9.74
C MET A 1 -10.99 2.65 -10.75
N LEU A 2 -10.66 1.36 -10.86
CA LEU A 2 -11.63 0.45 -11.48
C LEU A 2 -12.90 0.57 -10.66
N PHE A 3 -14.05 0.70 -11.31
CA PHE A 3 -15.32 0.55 -10.60
C PHE A 3 -15.31 -0.82 -9.94
N TYR A 4 -15.85 -0.91 -8.72
CA TYR A 4 -15.82 -2.15 -7.96
C TYR A 4 -16.39 -3.32 -8.77
N GLU A 5 -17.47 -3.08 -9.50
CA GLU A 5 -18.08 -4.04 -10.44
C GLU A 5 -17.12 -4.50 -11.53
N ASP A 6 -16.41 -3.59 -12.20
CA ASP A 6 -15.41 -3.95 -13.23
C ASP A 6 -14.27 -4.79 -12.64
N LEU A 7 -13.85 -4.47 -11.42
CA LEU A 7 -12.81 -5.21 -10.71
C LEU A 7 -13.31 -6.62 -10.35
N VAL A 8 -14.54 -6.75 -9.85
CA VAL A 8 -15.16 -8.04 -9.54
C VAL A 8 -15.30 -8.89 -10.80
N ARG A 9 -15.80 -8.32 -11.91
CA ARG A 9 -15.90 -9.02 -13.20
C ARG A 9 -14.55 -9.58 -13.64
N LYS A 10 -13.48 -8.77 -13.59
CA LYS A 10 -12.13 -9.22 -13.96
C LYS A 10 -11.60 -10.33 -13.06
N ILE A 11 -11.92 -10.32 -11.76
CA ILE A 11 -11.51 -11.38 -10.82
C ILE A 11 -12.29 -12.69 -11.06
N GLU A 12 -13.52 -12.60 -11.56
CA GLU A 12 -14.31 -13.77 -11.94
C GLU A 12 -13.83 -14.37 -13.28
N GLU A 13 -13.39 -13.54 -14.22
CA GLU A 13 -12.89 -13.96 -15.54
C GLU A 13 -11.43 -14.46 -15.53
N GLU A 14 -10.54 -13.80 -14.77
CA GLU A 14 -9.12 -14.13 -14.75
C GLU A 14 -8.82 -15.34 -13.85
N LYS A 15 -8.01 -16.27 -14.36
CA LYS A 15 -7.40 -17.34 -13.57
C LYS A 15 -5.94 -17.02 -13.26
N ILE A 16 -5.48 -17.43 -12.09
CA ILE A 16 -4.09 -17.24 -11.70
C ILE A 16 -3.24 -18.39 -12.25
N GLU A 17 -2.27 -18.06 -13.11
CA GLU A 17 -1.29 -19.02 -13.62
C GLU A 17 0.10 -18.68 -13.06
N ASN A 18 0.94 -19.69 -12.84
CA ASN A 18 2.32 -19.58 -12.34
C ASN A 18 2.43 -18.77 -11.04
N ILE A 19 2.02 -19.36 -9.92
CA ILE A 19 2.17 -18.76 -8.59
C ILE A 19 3.65 -18.78 -8.18
N GLU A 20 4.25 -17.61 -7.97
CA GLU A 20 5.63 -17.54 -7.50
C GLU A 20 5.69 -17.82 -5.99
N LYS A 21 6.87 -18.27 -5.52
CA LYS A 21 7.11 -18.51 -4.08
C LYS A 21 6.97 -17.23 -3.25
N ILE A 22 7.49 -16.11 -3.77
CA ILE A 22 7.47 -14.81 -3.10
C ILE A 22 7.04 -13.74 -4.10
N GLU A 23 5.82 -13.22 -3.96
CA GLU A 23 5.31 -12.13 -4.81
C GLU A 23 5.31 -10.79 -4.06
N LYS A 24 5.90 -9.76 -4.67
CA LYS A 24 5.99 -8.41 -4.10
C LYS A 24 5.10 -7.40 -4.84
N PHE A 25 4.19 -6.78 -4.11
CA PHE A 25 3.21 -5.82 -4.63
C PHE A 25 3.54 -4.41 -4.13
N LYS A 26 4.16 -3.61 -5.00
CA LYS A 26 4.54 -2.20 -4.74
C LYS A 26 3.34 -1.25 -4.90
N LEU A 27 3.49 -0.01 -4.44
CA LEU A 27 2.47 1.03 -4.59
C LEU A 27 2.11 1.26 -6.07
N ASN A 28 0.84 1.50 -6.37
CA ASN A 28 0.37 1.81 -7.72
C ASN A 28 1.03 3.10 -8.23
N GLY A 29 1.35 3.15 -9.53
CA GLY A 29 1.93 4.30 -10.21
C GLY A 29 1.19 5.61 -9.93
N THR A 30 -0.14 5.64 -9.99
CA THR A 30 -0.91 6.87 -9.68
C THR A 30 -0.73 7.33 -8.23
N LYS A 31 -0.74 6.40 -7.27
CA LYS A 31 -0.55 6.71 -5.84
C LYS A 31 0.88 7.12 -5.54
N SER A 32 1.83 6.45 -6.19
CA SER A 32 3.26 6.77 -6.15
C SER A 32 3.52 8.17 -6.70
N LEU A 33 2.91 8.53 -7.83
CA LEU A 33 2.99 9.85 -8.45
C LEU A 33 2.49 10.95 -7.52
N VAL A 34 1.32 10.76 -6.89
CA VAL A 34 0.81 11.71 -5.88
C VAL A 34 1.79 11.84 -4.72
N GLY A 35 2.36 10.74 -4.25
CA GLY A 35 3.38 10.75 -3.21
C GLY A 35 4.63 11.54 -3.61
N TYR A 36 5.16 11.29 -4.81
CA TYR A 36 6.34 12.00 -5.32
C TYR A 36 6.06 13.48 -5.59
N GLY A 37 4.84 13.81 -6.04
CA GLY A 37 4.39 15.18 -6.23
C GLY A 37 4.36 16.00 -4.93
N ILE A 38 4.33 15.35 -3.76
CA ILE A 38 4.49 16.00 -2.46
C ILE A 38 5.96 15.96 -2.03
N ALA A 39 6.62 14.81 -2.13
CA ALA A 39 7.98 14.63 -1.62
C ALA A 39 9.01 15.51 -2.34
N ILE A 40 8.97 15.56 -3.67
CA ILE A 40 9.97 16.25 -4.49
C ILE A 40 9.96 17.76 -4.22
N PRO A 41 8.80 18.47 -4.26
CA PRO A 41 8.78 19.90 -3.93
C PRO A 41 9.29 20.21 -2.52
N LEU A 42 8.93 19.40 -1.52
CA LEU A 42 9.42 19.61 -0.15
C LEU A 42 10.94 19.47 -0.04
N ILE A 43 11.52 18.48 -0.75
CA ILE A 43 12.97 18.30 -0.80
C ILE A 43 13.62 19.50 -1.50
N LEU A 44 13.09 19.94 -2.64
CA LEU A 44 13.63 21.07 -3.39
C LEU A 44 13.58 22.38 -2.58
N ILE A 45 12.46 22.66 -1.92
CA ILE A 45 12.33 23.81 -1.00
C ILE A 45 13.37 23.68 0.12
N GLY A 46 13.47 22.51 0.74
CA GLY A 46 14.44 22.28 1.81
C GLY A 46 15.89 22.50 1.37
N LEU A 47 16.28 22.00 0.18
CA LEU A 47 17.61 22.23 -0.40
C LEU A 47 17.85 23.71 -0.71
N PHE A 48 16.85 24.40 -1.26
CA PHE A 48 16.95 25.82 -1.59
C PHE A 48 17.13 26.69 -0.35
N GLU A 49 16.43 26.40 0.74
CA GLU A 49 16.56 27.11 2.02
C GLU A 49 17.94 26.88 2.67
N VAL A 50 18.42 25.63 2.65
CA VAL A 50 19.79 25.31 3.14
C VAL A 50 20.85 26.01 2.30
N TYR A 51 20.67 26.07 0.97
CA TYR A 51 21.56 26.83 0.10
C TYR A 51 21.49 28.34 0.39
N SER A 52 20.29 28.89 0.58
CA SER A 52 20.11 30.31 0.90
C SER A 52 20.79 30.69 2.23
N TYR A 53 20.84 29.78 3.20
CA TYR A 53 21.61 29.98 4.43
C TYR A 53 23.11 30.20 4.19
N THR A 54 23.72 29.54 3.19
CA THR A 54 25.15 29.73 2.89
C THR A 54 25.46 31.11 2.31
N ILE A 55 24.45 31.81 1.78
CA ILE A 55 24.56 33.16 1.22
C ILE A 55 24.21 34.22 2.27
N TYR A 56 23.05 34.08 2.93
CA TYR A 56 22.49 35.12 3.79
C TYR A 56 22.84 34.97 5.28
N HIS A 57 23.37 33.80 5.67
CA HIS A 57 23.76 33.46 7.05
C HIS A 57 22.66 33.68 8.10
N LYS A 58 21.38 33.62 7.69
CA LYS A 58 20.23 33.72 8.59
C LYS A 58 19.88 32.34 9.14
N TRP A 59 20.05 32.14 10.43
CA TRP A 59 19.87 30.84 11.09
C TRP A 59 18.50 30.19 10.84
N TYR A 60 17.43 30.99 10.68
CA TYR A 60 16.07 30.47 10.44
C TYR A 60 15.93 29.75 9.08
N LEU A 61 16.72 30.14 8.06
CA LEU A 61 16.73 29.47 6.75
C LEU A 61 17.23 28.03 6.89
N LEU A 62 18.30 27.84 7.68
CA LEU A 62 18.82 26.51 7.97
C LEU A 62 17.79 25.65 8.70
N LEU A 63 17.14 26.20 9.72
CA LEU A 63 16.12 25.48 10.49
C LEU A 63 14.93 25.05 9.62
N ILE A 64 14.39 25.98 8.83
CA ILE A 64 13.27 25.71 7.91
C ILE A 64 13.67 24.67 6.86
N GLY A 65 14.86 24.83 6.25
CA GLY A 65 15.37 23.92 5.25
C GLY A 65 15.51 22.48 5.75
N VAL A 66 16.06 22.29 6.96
CA VAL A 66 16.19 20.97 7.59
C VAL A 66 14.83 20.33 7.85
N ILE A 67 13.83 21.10 8.31
CA ILE A 67 12.47 20.61 8.55
C ILE A 67 11.84 20.12 7.24
N PHE A 68 11.89 20.92 6.17
CA PHE A 68 11.33 20.56 4.87
C PHE A 68 12.02 19.34 4.25
N LEU A 69 13.35 19.27 4.34
CA LEU A 69 14.11 18.08 3.94
C LEU A 69 13.68 16.85 4.73
N GLY A 70 13.57 16.94 6.05
CA GLY A 70 13.18 15.83 6.90
C GLY A 70 11.80 15.27 6.54
N ILE A 71 10.81 16.15 6.34
CA ILE A 71 9.46 15.76 5.94
C ILE A 71 9.47 15.17 4.52
N GLY A 72 10.13 15.82 3.57
CA GLY A 72 10.22 15.37 2.18
C GLY A 72 10.88 13.99 2.04
N LEU A 73 12.02 13.78 2.72
CA LEU A 73 12.71 12.49 2.74
C LEU A 73 11.89 11.39 3.44
N LYS A 74 11.19 11.71 4.53
CA LYS A 74 10.28 10.77 5.20
C LYS A 74 9.15 10.34 4.27
N GLN A 75 8.55 11.28 3.53
CA GLN A 75 7.51 10.98 2.56
C GLN A 75 8.06 10.12 1.42
N PHE A 76 9.24 10.46 0.88
CA PHE A 76 9.92 9.70 -0.16
C PHE A 76 10.19 8.25 0.27
N LYS A 77 10.75 8.06 1.48
CA LYS A 77 10.99 6.73 2.06
C LYS A 77 9.71 5.92 2.19
N THR A 78 8.60 6.55 2.58
CA THR A 78 7.30 5.87 2.72
C THR A 78 6.81 5.29 1.40
N ILE A 79 7.01 6.00 0.30
CA ILE A 79 6.63 5.54 -1.05
C ILE A 79 7.50 4.36 -1.47
N LEU A 80 8.82 4.47 -1.28
CA LEU A 80 9.78 3.42 -1.67
C LEU A 80 9.64 2.14 -0.86
N THR A 81 9.33 2.25 0.43
CA THR A 81 9.21 1.11 1.35
C THR A 81 7.83 0.47 1.34
N TYR A 82 6.85 1.08 0.67
CA TYR A 82 5.52 0.49 0.52
C TYR A 82 5.60 -0.77 -0.36
N SER A 83 5.42 -1.92 0.27
CA SER A 83 5.21 -3.17 -0.44
C SER A 83 4.54 -4.22 0.42
N TYR A 84 3.51 -4.86 -0.11
CA TYR A 84 3.05 -6.15 0.41
C TYR A 84 3.92 -7.26 -0.18
N VAL A 85 4.33 -8.19 0.66
CA VAL A 85 5.06 -9.39 0.25
C VAL A 85 4.23 -10.58 0.67
N ILE A 86 3.83 -11.41 -0.30
CA ILE A 86 3.18 -12.68 -0.02
C ILE A 86 4.17 -13.80 -0.29
N ASP A 87 4.35 -14.64 0.73
CA ASP A 87 5.09 -15.88 0.67
C ASP A 87 4.07 -17.01 0.62
N THR A 88 4.04 -17.71 -0.51
CA THR A 88 3.06 -18.76 -0.80
C THR A 88 3.45 -20.10 -0.19
N GLU A 89 4.74 -20.32 0.07
CA GLU A 89 5.24 -21.52 0.78
C GLU A 89 4.92 -21.45 2.26
N THR A 90 5.24 -20.33 2.90
CA THR A 90 4.98 -20.13 4.34
C THR A 90 3.57 -19.62 4.62
N LYS A 91 2.76 -19.43 3.59
CA LYS A 91 1.39 -18.87 3.64
C LYS A 91 1.34 -17.65 4.53
N ASN A 92 2.12 -16.64 4.18
CA ASN A 92 2.32 -15.47 5.01
C ASN A 92 2.31 -14.17 4.21
N LEU A 93 1.69 -13.14 4.79
CA LEU A 93 1.63 -11.79 4.24
C LEU A 93 2.41 -10.83 5.14
N LYS A 94 3.37 -10.12 4.55
CA LYS A 94 4.19 -9.12 5.24
C LYS A 94 3.95 -7.72 4.67
N PHE A 95 3.79 -6.75 5.57
CA PHE A 95 3.69 -5.34 5.21
C PHE A 95 4.19 -4.45 6.35
N GLY A 96 5.33 -3.78 6.15
CA GLY A 96 5.96 -3.00 7.23
C GLY A 96 6.26 -3.90 8.44
N LYS A 97 5.57 -3.63 9.57
CA LYS A 97 5.66 -4.46 10.79
C LYS A 97 4.60 -5.56 10.88
N LEU A 98 3.62 -5.57 9.96
CA LEU A 98 2.59 -6.60 9.90
C LEU A 98 3.19 -7.90 9.36
N ASN A 99 2.91 -9.00 10.05
CA ASN A 99 3.29 -10.36 9.66
C ASN A 99 2.09 -11.28 9.92
N LEU A 100 1.34 -11.59 8.87
CA LEU A 100 0.03 -12.25 8.94
C LEU A 100 0.09 -13.62 8.28
N LYS A 101 0.00 -14.68 9.09
CA LYS A 101 -0.15 -16.05 8.58
C LYS A 101 -1.59 -16.31 8.13
N PHE A 102 -1.77 -16.79 6.90
CA PHE A 102 -3.09 -17.11 6.35
C PHE A 102 -3.81 -18.24 7.10
N ASP A 103 -3.08 -19.10 7.81
CA ASP A 103 -3.66 -20.14 8.66
C ASP A 103 -4.41 -19.55 9.86
N ASN A 104 -4.04 -18.34 10.32
CA ASN A 104 -4.74 -17.64 11.41
C ASN A 104 -5.94 -16.81 10.92
N ILE A 105 -6.29 -16.88 9.63
CA ILE A 105 -7.39 -16.13 9.04
C ILE A 105 -8.64 -16.99 9.04
N GLN A 106 -9.70 -16.50 9.68
CA GLN A 106 -11.01 -17.12 9.70
C GLN A 106 -11.76 -16.83 8.41
N SER A 107 -11.78 -15.57 7.97
CA SER A 107 -12.44 -15.16 6.74
C SER A 107 -11.72 -13.98 6.07
N GLY A 108 -11.86 -13.88 4.76
CA GLY A 108 -11.46 -12.72 3.97
C GLY A 108 -12.61 -12.28 3.07
N THR A 109 -12.91 -10.99 3.05
CA THR A 109 -13.97 -10.42 2.21
C THR A 109 -13.44 -9.26 1.39
N LEU A 110 -13.54 -9.36 0.07
CA LEU A 110 -13.35 -8.22 -0.83
C LEU A 110 -14.60 -7.35 -0.79
N LYS A 111 -14.47 -6.08 -0.41
CA LYS A 111 -15.59 -5.13 -0.36
C LYS A 111 -15.12 -3.69 -0.54
N GLU A 112 -16.07 -2.80 -0.76
CA GLU A 112 -15.84 -1.37 -0.57
C GLU A 112 -16.03 -0.97 0.90
N MET A 113 -15.16 -0.10 1.39
CA MET A 113 -15.22 0.43 2.73
C MET A 113 -14.85 1.92 2.74
N LYS A 114 -15.52 2.70 3.59
CA LYS A 114 -15.16 4.09 3.82
C LYS A 114 -13.92 4.16 4.71
N LEU A 115 -12.79 4.57 4.12
CA LEU A 115 -11.54 4.85 4.83
C LEU A 115 -11.34 6.36 4.86
N GLY A 116 -11.64 6.96 6.03
CA GLY A 116 -11.69 8.41 6.20
C GLY A 116 -12.78 9.06 5.33
N LYS A 117 -12.38 9.92 4.39
CA LYS A 117 -13.31 10.64 3.50
C LYS A 117 -13.60 9.93 2.19
N ARG A 118 -12.92 8.81 1.87
CA ARG A 118 -13.02 8.14 0.57
C ARG A 118 -13.53 6.71 0.73
N VAL A 119 -14.38 6.29 -0.20
CA VAL A 119 -14.70 4.87 -0.38
C VAL A 119 -13.55 4.23 -1.14
N VAL A 120 -13.04 3.12 -0.63
CA VAL A 120 -11.94 2.38 -1.24
C VAL A 120 -12.22 0.88 -1.19
N THR A 121 -11.76 0.17 -2.20
CA THR A 121 -11.79 -1.29 -2.21
C THR A 121 -10.73 -1.85 -1.27
N VAL A 122 -11.15 -2.79 -0.43
CA VAL A 122 -10.31 -3.43 0.59
C VAL A 122 -10.51 -4.93 0.57
N ILE A 123 -9.50 -5.66 1.04
CA ILE A 123 -9.70 -7.01 1.57
C ILE A 123 -9.79 -6.87 3.08
N ASP A 124 -10.96 -7.19 3.62
CA ASP A 124 -11.21 -7.22 5.05
C ASP A 124 -11.05 -8.65 5.56
N MET A 125 -10.07 -8.86 6.44
CA MET A 125 -9.75 -10.17 6.98
C MET A 125 -10.09 -10.23 8.47
N ILE A 126 -10.78 -11.28 8.88
CA ILE A 126 -11.04 -11.57 10.30
C ILE A 126 -10.15 -12.75 10.68
N THR A 127 -9.35 -12.57 11.72
CA THR A 127 -8.49 -13.63 12.26
C THR A 127 -9.26 -14.54 13.22
N ASN A 128 -8.71 -15.72 13.53
CA ASN A 128 -9.32 -16.66 14.47
C ASN A 128 -9.50 -16.06 15.89
N ASP A 129 -8.67 -15.09 16.27
CA ASP A 129 -8.80 -14.29 17.50
C ASP A 129 -9.73 -13.08 17.35
N ARG A 130 -10.58 -13.07 16.31
CA ARG A 130 -11.58 -12.03 16.00
C ARG A 130 -11.02 -10.63 15.78
N LYS A 131 -9.73 -10.50 15.45
CA LYS A 131 -9.14 -9.21 15.05
C LYS A 131 -9.45 -8.94 13.59
N GLN A 132 -9.82 -7.70 13.31
CA GLN A 132 -10.07 -7.23 11.96
C GLN A 132 -8.80 -6.61 11.37
N ILE A 133 -8.41 -7.05 10.17
CA ILE A 133 -7.28 -6.54 9.42
C ILE A 133 -7.80 -6.05 8.06
N VAL A 134 -7.72 -4.74 7.84
CA VAL A 134 -8.18 -4.12 6.60
C VAL A 134 -6.98 -3.82 5.70
N ILE A 135 -6.94 -4.46 4.54
CA ILE A 135 -5.89 -4.26 3.53
C ILE A 135 -6.45 -3.40 2.39
N PRO A 136 -6.11 -2.10 2.33
CA PRO A 136 -6.51 -1.27 1.21
C PRO A 136 -5.71 -1.59 -0.05
N LEU A 137 -6.41 -1.68 -1.17
CA LEU A 137 -5.82 -2.03 -2.46
C LEU A 137 -5.20 -0.80 -3.13
N PHE A 138 -4.07 -0.32 -2.60
CA PHE A 138 -3.29 0.79 -3.19
C PHE A 138 -2.07 0.33 -3.98
N MET A 139 -1.80 -0.97 -4.03
CA MET A 139 -0.70 -1.55 -4.79
C MET A 139 -0.98 -1.60 -6.30
N ALA A 140 0.07 -1.77 -7.09
CA ALA A 140 0.01 -2.20 -8.49
C ALA A 140 -0.42 -3.68 -8.57
N LYS A 141 -0.86 -4.12 -9.76
CA LYS A 141 -1.32 -5.51 -10.01
C LYS A 141 -2.35 -6.00 -8.98
N GLN A 142 -3.35 -5.16 -8.68
CA GLN A 142 -4.37 -5.42 -7.65
C GLN A 142 -5.13 -6.71 -7.91
N ILE A 143 -5.50 -6.97 -9.17
CA ILE A 143 -6.22 -8.18 -9.57
C ILE A 143 -5.39 -9.42 -9.22
N ARG A 144 -4.11 -9.45 -9.62
CA ARG A 144 -3.17 -10.53 -9.26
C ARG A 144 -3.07 -10.75 -7.75
N PHE A 145 -2.97 -9.67 -6.97
CA PHE A 145 -2.95 -9.79 -5.51
C PHE A 145 -4.23 -10.44 -4.97
N ILE A 146 -5.40 -9.99 -5.43
CA ILE A 146 -6.69 -10.53 -4.97
C ILE A 146 -6.84 -11.99 -5.37
N LEU A 147 -6.49 -12.34 -6.61
CA LEU A 147 -6.52 -13.73 -7.08
C LEU A 147 -5.63 -14.64 -6.23
N LEU A 148 -4.43 -14.15 -5.87
CA LEU A 148 -3.51 -14.92 -5.03
C LEU A 148 -4.05 -15.10 -3.60
N ILE A 149 -4.68 -14.07 -3.02
CA ILE A 149 -5.38 -14.19 -1.73
C ILE A 149 -6.57 -15.16 -1.81
N LYS A 150 -7.37 -15.07 -2.88
CA LYS A 150 -8.51 -15.93 -3.15
C LYS A 150 -8.06 -17.40 -3.23
N GLU A 151 -6.96 -17.67 -3.92
CA GLU A 151 -6.38 -19.01 -4.03
C GLU A 151 -5.92 -19.55 -2.67
N ILE A 152 -5.21 -18.74 -1.88
CA ILE A 152 -4.67 -19.18 -0.57
C ILE A 152 -5.79 -19.40 0.47
N LEU A 153 -6.81 -18.55 0.47
CA LEU A 153 -7.91 -18.63 1.42
C LEU A 153 -9.02 -19.60 0.97
N ALA A 154 -9.12 -19.87 -0.33
CA ALA A 154 -10.12 -20.75 -0.94
C ALA A 154 -11.54 -20.39 -0.46
N GLU A 155 -12.25 -21.35 0.14
CA GLU A 155 -13.63 -21.18 0.64
C GLU A 155 -13.78 -20.11 1.73
N ARG A 156 -12.69 -19.73 2.41
CA ARG A 156 -12.69 -18.65 3.41
C ARG A 156 -12.74 -17.26 2.79
N PHE A 157 -12.58 -17.15 1.46
CA PHE A 157 -12.63 -15.90 0.73
C PHE A 157 -14.00 -15.65 0.12
N SER A 158 -14.50 -14.42 0.25
CA SER A 158 -15.79 -13.99 -0.28
C SER A 158 -15.70 -12.63 -0.96
N ILE A 159 -16.59 -12.37 -1.91
CA ILE A 159 -16.73 -11.08 -2.58
C ILE A 159 -18.10 -10.52 -2.21
N LYS A 160 -18.12 -9.34 -1.60
CA LYS A 160 -19.37 -8.66 -1.25
C LYS A 160 -19.81 -7.79 -2.42
N LYS A 161 -20.75 -8.32 -3.21
CA LYS A 161 -21.44 -7.56 -4.28
C LYS A 161 -22.17 -6.34 -3.71
#